data_AF-A0A4Y2LF28-F1
#
_entry.id   AF-A0A4Y2LF28-F1
#
_cell.length_a   1.000
_cell.length_b   1.000
_cell.length_c   1.000
_cell.angle_alpha   90.00
_cell.angle_beta   90.00
_cell.angle_gamma   90.00
#
_symmetry.space_group_name_H-M   'P 1'
#
loop_
_entity.id
_entity.type
_entity.pdbx_description
1 polymer ?
#
loop_
_entity_poly.entity_id
_entity_poly.type
_entity_poly.pdbx_seq_one_letter_code
_entity_poly.pdbx_strand_id
1 'polypeptide(L)'
;MVYPLLFPHGECGWNSAERVRVTQLQYYSYRFAVRNEFGILHSNGKFFQQYVVDAYVKTEGSRLNYLRLNKKDLRMELYEGLLDALQTEATNNGSKMGKLIILPSSFQGSPRHMQQNSMICPLS
;
A
#
# COMPACT_ATOMS: atom_id res chain seq x y z
N MET A 1 -1.01 7.93 20.06
CA MET A 1 -0.11 8.66 20.98
C MET A 1 -0.35 10.15 20.85
N VAL A 2 -0.30 10.88 21.96
CA VAL A 2 -0.41 12.34 22.03
C VAL A 2 0.96 12.88 22.42
N TYR A 3 1.42 13.95 21.79
CA TYR A 3 2.73 14.56 22.05
C TYR A 3 2.55 16.01 22.56
N PRO A 4 2.17 16.23 23.83
CA PRO A 4 1.85 17.57 24.35
C PRO A 4 3.03 18.56 24.27
N LEU A 5 4.26 18.06 24.42
CA LEU A 5 5.48 18.87 24.30
C LEU A 5 5.75 19.35 22.87
N LEU A 6 5.26 18.60 21.87
CA LEU A 6 5.38 18.98 20.47
C LEU A 6 4.23 19.90 20.03
N PHE A 7 3.07 19.77 20.69
CA PHE A 7 1.83 20.49 20.38
C PHE A 7 1.22 21.10 21.65
N PRO A 8 1.83 22.16 22.21
CA PRO A 8 1.36 22.78 23.46
C PRO A 8 -0.04 23.39 23.32
N HIS A 9 -0.46 23.75 22.11
CA HIS A 9 -1.78 24.32 21.83
C HIS A 9 -2.83 23.30 21.35
N GLY A 10 -2.49 22.00 21.32
CA GLY A 10 -3.42 20.97 20.90
C GLY A 10 -3.81 21.10 19.42
N GLU A 11 -2.85 20.90 18.52
CA GLU A 11 -3.16 20.90 17.09
C GLU A 11 -4.02 19.69 16.72
N CYS A 12 -5.10 19.95 15.99
CA CYS A 12 -5.97 18.91 15.50
C CYS A 12 -5.23 18.11 14.41
N GLY A 13 -5.40 16.78 14.42
CA GLY A 13 -4.57 15.85 13.63
C GLY A 13 -4.83 15.89 12.12
N TRP A 14 -4.31 14.89 11.39
CA TRP A 14 -4.53 14.73 9.94
C TRP A 14 -6.01 14.62 9.53
N ASN A 15 -6.88 14.32 10.49
CA ASN A 15 -8.31 14.10 10.37
C ASN A 15 -9.14 15.30 10.85
N SER A 16 -8.54 16.50 10.87
CA SER A 16 -9.22 17.75 11.24
C SER A 16 -10.23 18.19 10.18
N ALA A 17 -11.41 18.56 10.67
CA ALA A 17 -12.69 18.85 10.05
C ALA A 17 -12.76 19.89 8.89
N GLU A 18 -11.69 20.21 8.17
CA GLU A 18 -11.78 21.03 6.96
C GLU A 18 -11.88 20.18 5.70
N ARG A 19 -12.70 20.62 4.74
CA ARG A 19 -13.17 19.92 3.52
C ARG A 19 -12.08 19.43 2.54
N VAL A 20 -10.80 19.41 2.94
CA VAL A 20 -9.68 19.00 2.10
C VAL A 20 -9.31 17.56 2.42
N ARG A 21 -9.44 16.68 1.42
CA ARG A 21 -8.94 15.30 1.50
C ARG A 21 -7.42 15.31 1.45
N VAL A 22 -6.77 15.52 2.60
CA VAL A 22 -5.32 15.42 2.75
C VAL A 22 -4.97 13.98 3.12
N THR A 23 -4.03 13.38 2.39
CA THR A 23 -3.51 12.06 2.76
C THR A 23 -2.61 12.17 3.99
N GLN A 24 -2.54 11.12 4.81
CA GLN A 24 -1.63 11.11 5.97
C GLN A 24 -0.18 11.43 5.57
N LEU A 25 0.26 10.93 4.42
CA LEU A 25 1.59 11.21 3.87
C LEU A 25 1.79 12.71 3.61
N GLN A 26 0.84 13.37 2.94
CA GLN A 26 0.92 14.81 2.65
C GLN A 26 0.92 15.66 3.92
N TYR A 27 0.14 15.25 4.93
CA TYR A 27 0.12 15.91 6.22
C TYR A 27 1.48 15.82 6.93
N TYR A 28 2.06 14.62 7.00
CA TYR A 28 3.37 14.44 7.62
C TYR A 28 4.51 15.08 6.81
N SER A 29 4.48 15.02 5.48
CA SER A 29 5.50 15.66 4.65
C SER A 29 5.52 17.18 4.81
N TYR A 30 4.33 17.80 4.90
CA TYR A 30 4.20 19.23 5.17
C TYR A 30 4.81 19.61 6.53
N ARG A 31 4.60 18.77 7.54
CA ARG A 31 5.09 18.95 8.91
C ARG A 31 6.59 18.70 9.07
N PHE A 32 7.18 17.84 8.23
CA PHE A 32 8.61 17.57 8.22
C PHE A 32 9.40 18.51 7.29
N ALA A 33 8.71 19.35 6.51
CA ALA A 33 9.37 20.32 5.65
C ALA A 33 10.17 21.31 6.49
N VAL A 34 11.49 21.34 6.26
CA VAL A 34 12.40 22.29 6.92
C VAL A 34 12.06 23.70 6.43
N ARG A 35 11.78 24.60 7.38
CA ARG A 35 11.51 26.02 7.12
C ARG A 35 12.58 26.86 7.81
N ASN A 36 12.74 28.10 7.36
CA ASN A 36 13.78 29.02 7.85
C ASN A 36 13.55 29.50 9.31
N GLU A 37 12.45 29.06 9.94
CA GLU A 37 12.08 29.36 11.32
C GLU A 37 12.51 28.21 12.26
N PHE A 38 12.75 28.53 13.54
CA PHE A 38 13.04 27.53 14.57
C PHE A 38 11.85 26.57 14.76
N GLY A 39 11.86 25.46 14.02
CA GLY A 39 10.89 24.41 14.17
C GLY A 39 11.11 23.67 15.48
N ILE A 40 10.22 23.86 16.46
CA ILE A 40 10.18 23.11 17.72
C ILE A 40 10.30 21.61 17.43
N LEU A 41 9.64 21.12 16.37
CA LEU A 41 9.77 19.74 15.88
C LEU A 41 11.22 19.30 15.64
N HIS A 42 12.01 20.08 14.89
CA HIS A 42 13.37 19.69 14.49
C HIS A 42 14.40 19.84 15.62
N SER A 43 14.12 20.68 16.62
CA SER A 43 15.01 20.93 17.77
C SER A 43 14.95 19.81 18.84
N ASN A 44 13.91 18.99 18.83
CA ASN A 44 13.59 18.05 19.92
C ASN A 44 14.31 16.68 19.87
N GLY A 45 15.34 16.53 19.02
CA GLY A 45 16.25 15.37 19.02
C GLY A 45 15.57 13.99 19.03
N LYS A 46 15.73 13.21 20.12
CA LYS A 46 15.14 11.87 20.26
C LYS A 46 13.61 11.85 20.19
N PHE A 47 12.97 12.89 20.71
CA PHE A 47 11.52 13.00 20.70
C PHE A 47 10.99 13.22 19.28
N PHE A 48 11.75 13.97 18.46
CA PHE A 48 11.50 14.06 17.03
C PHE A 48 11.64 12.71 16.32
N GLN A 49 12.69 11.94 16.63
CA GLN A 49 12.88 10.60 16.04
C GLN A 49 11.70 9.67 16.34
N GLN A 50 11.22 9.64 17.59
CA GLN A 50 10.05 8.85 17.96
C GLN A 50 8.80 9.29 17.20
N TYR A 51 8.61 10.60 17.04
CA TYR A 51 7.50 11.16 16.27
C TYR A 51 7.58 10.77 14.78
N VAL A 52 8.77 10.78 14.18
CA VAL A 52 9.00 10.33 12.79
C VAL A 52 8.64 8.84 12.62
N VAL A 53 9.08 7.98 13.55
CA VAL A 53 8.76 6.55 13.51
C VAL A 53 7.26 6.31 13.63
N ASP A 54 6.59 6.99 14.56
CA ASP A 54 5.13 6.89 14.73
C ASP A 54 4.35 7.38 13.50
N ALA A 55 4.82 8.45 12.85
CA ALA A 55 4.25 8.94 11.59
C ALA A 55 4.36 7.90 10.46
N TYR A 56 5.54 7.26 10.34
CA TYR A 56 5.76 6.19 9.36
C TYR A 56 4.84 4.99 9.59
N VAL A 57 4.77 4.49 10.83
CA VAL A 57 3.93 3.33 11.20
C VAL A 57 2.46 3.61 10.90
N LYS A 58 1.96 4.81 11.19
CA LYS A 58 0.58 5.20 10.85
C LYS A 58 0.33 5.19 9.35
N THR A 59 1.26 5.77 8.59
CA THR A 59 1.14 5.88 7.13
C THR A 59 1.16 4.50 6.47
N GLU A 60 2.09 3.64 6.88
CA GLU A 60 2.13 2.25 6.41
C GLU A 60 0.93 1.44 6.87
N GLY A 61 0.45 1.64 8.09
CA GLY A 61 -0.78 1.01 8.57
C GLY A 61 -1.99 1.35 7.69
N SER A 62 -2.15 2.62 7.32
CA SER A 62 -3.19 3.05 6.40
C SER A 62 -3.00 2.50 4.98
N ARG A 63 -1.77 2.42 4.47
CA ARG A 63 -1.46 1.82 3.16
C ARG A 63 -1.76 0.33 3.13
N LEU A 64 -1.37 -0.42 4.16
CA LEU A 64 -1.68 -1.84 4.31
C LEU A 64 -3.19 -2.08 4.45
N ASN A 65 -3.90 -1.21 5.17
CA ASN A 65 -5.34 -1.31 5.28
C ASN A 65 -6.02 -1.09 3.92
N TYR A 66 -5.56 -0.10 3.14
CA TYR A 66 -6.02 0.11 1.77
C TYR A 66 -5.77 -1.13 0.91
N LEU A 67 -4.57 -1.68 0.93
CA LEU A 67 -4.25 -2.91 0.20
C LEU A 67 -5.15 -4.08 0.65
N ARG A 68 -5.43 -4.22 1.95
CA ARG A 68 -6.27 -5.29 2.50
C ARG A 68 -7.73 -5.18 2.03
N LEU A 69 -8.28 -3.97 2.01
CA LEU A 69 -9.67 -3.71 1.59
C LEU A 69 -9.85 -3.85 0.08
N ASN A 70 -8.87 -3.40 -0.71
CA ASN A 70 -8.94 -3.41 -2.17
C ASN A 70 -8.32 -4.67 -2.81
N LYS A 71 -7.99 -5.71 -2.02
CA LYS A 71 -7.38 -6.96 -2.54
C LYS A 71 -8.20 -7.62 -3.64
N LYS A 72 -9.54 -7.53 -3.58
CA LYS A 72 -10.41 -8.15 -4.58
C LYS A 72 -10.31 -7.41 -5.91
N ASP A 73 -10.33 -6.09 -5.86
CA ASP A 73 -10.30 -5.23 -7.05
C ASP A 73 -8.92 -5.26 -7.72
N LEU A 74 -7.83 -5.20 -6.93
CA LEU A 74 -6.47 -5.37 -7.43
C LEU A 74 -6.23 -6.76 -8.06
N ARG A 75 -6.93 -7.80 -7.58
CA ARG A 75 -6.88 -9.12 -8.19
C ARG A 75 -7.64 -9.15 -9.51
N MET A 76 -8.81 -8.51 -9.59
CA MET A 76 -9.55 -8.41 -10.85
C MET A 76 -8.76 -7.64 -11.90
N GLU A 77 -8.18 -6.50 -11.54
CA GLU A 77 -7.33 -5.68 -12.42
C GLU A 77 -6.13 -6.48 -12.95
N LEU A 78 -5.47 -7.29 -12.10
CA LEU A 78 -4.39 -8.18 -12.54
C LEU A 78 -4.88 -9.26 -13.52
N TYR A 79 -6.08 -9.81 -13.30
CA TYR A 79 -6.66 -10.79 -14.22
C TYR A 79 -7.04 -10.15 -15.55
N GLU A 80 -7.61 -8.96 -15.55
CA GLU A 80 -7.92 -8.20 -16.77
C GLU A 80 -6.65 -7.85 -17.54
N GLY A 81 -5.61 -7.32 -16.88
CA GLY A 81 -4.33 -7.02 -17.52
C GLY A 81 -3.64 -8.26 -18.12
N LEU A 82 -3.78 -9.43 -17.48
CA LEU A 82 -3.30 -10.70 -18.03
C LEU A 82 -4.09 -11.11 -19.27
N LEU A 83 -5.42 -10.95 -19.26
CA LEU A 83 -6.26 -11.26 -20.41
C LEU A 83 -5.94 -10.33 -21.59
N ASP A 84 -5.74 -9.04 -21.35
CA ASP A 84 -5.37 -8.06 -22.37
C ASP A 84 -4.00 -8.36 -23.00
N ALA A 85 -2.99 -8.72 -22.18
CA ALA A 85 -1.68 -9.11 -22.67
C ALA A 85 -1.77 -10.35 -23.58
N LEU A 86 -2.55 -11.35 -23.17
CA LEU A 86 -2.77 -12.56 -23.97
C LEU A 86 -3.58 -12.28 -25.24
N GLN A 87 -4.54 -11.37 -25.18
CA GLN A 87 -5.29 -10.93 -26.36
C GLN A 87 -4.37 -10.24 -27.37
N THR A 88 -3.45 -9.41 -26.90
CA THR A 88 -2.45 -8.72 -27.73
C THR A 88 -1.51 -9.73 -28.41
N GLU A 89 -1.01 -10.72 -27.67
CA GLU A 89 -0.22 -11.84 -28.20
C GLU A 89 -1.00 -12.66 -29.25
N ALA A 90 -2.27 -12.95 -28.98
CA ALA A 90 -3.13 -13.71 -29.89
C ALA A 90 -3.42 -12.94 -31.19
N THR A 91 -3.62 -11.62 -31.12
CA THR A 91 -3.79 -10.75 -32.29
C THR A 91 -2.50 -10.67 -33.13
N ASN A 92 -1.34 -10.61 -32.48
CA ASN A 92 -0.04 -10.61 -33.17
C ASN A 92 0.23 -11.94 -33.88
N ASN A 93 -0.24 -13.06 -33.31
CA ASN A 93 -0.05 -14.41 -33.85
C ASN A 93 -1.22 -14.90 -34.73
N GLY A 94 -2.19 -14.03 -35.07
CA GLY A 94 -3.31 -14.33 -35.98
C GLY A 94 -4.26 -15.44 -35.51
N SER A 95 -4.24 -15.80 -34.22
CA SER A 95 -5.00 -16.93 -33.66
C SER A 95 -6.20 -16.46 -32.83
N LYS A 96 -7.38 -17.04 -33.03
CA LYS A 96 -8.57 -16.73 -32.22
C LYS A 96 -8.49 -17.42 -30.86
N MET A 97 -8.54 -16.63 -29.78
CA MET A 97 -8.49 -17.12 -28.41
C MET A 97 -9.76 -17.90 -28.05
N GLY A 98 -9.59 -19.14 -27.57
CA GLY A 98 -10.67 -19.92 -26.94
C GLY A 98 -10.94 -19.45 -25.50
N LYS A 99 -12.08 -19.84 -24.92
CA LYS A 99 -12.49 -19.46 -23.56
C LYS A 99 -11.46 -19.95 -22.53
N LEU A 100 -10.68 -19.03 -21.96
CA LEU A 100 -9.60 -19.34 -21.03
C LEU A 100 -10.14 -19.30 -19.59
N ILE A 101 -10.38 -20.48 -19.01
CA ILE A 101 -10.77 -20.60 -17.59
C ILE A 101 -9.49 -20.68 -16.76
N ILE A 102 -9.06 -19.56 -16.19
CA ILE A 102 -7.94 -19.54 -15.23
C ILE A 102 -8.47 -20.01 -13.88
N LEU A 103 -8.14 -21.25 -13.53
CA LEU A 103 -8.43 -21.78 -12.20
C LEU A 103 -7.46 -21.13 -11.18
N PRO A 104 -7.98 -20.58 -10.07
CA PRO A 104 -7.14 -20.08 -8.99
C PRO A 104 -6.33 -21.24 -8.38
N SER A 105 -5.18 -20.94 -7.78
CA SER A 105 -4.30 -21.96 -7.18
C SER A 105 -4.89 -22.68 -5.97
N SER A 106 -6.04 -22.20 -5.46
CA SER A 106 -6.86 -22.91 -4.48
C SER A 106 -7.60 -24.12 -5.05
N PHE A 107 -7.66 -24.27 -6.38
CA PHE A 107 -8.24 -25.45 -7.03
C PHE A 107 -7.23 -26.60 -7.01
N GLN A 108 -7.48 -27.59 -6.14
CA GLN A 108 -6.66 -28.78 -6.03
C GLN A 108 -6.58 -29.51 -7.38
N GLY A 109 -5.35 -29.85 -7.80
CA GLY A 109 -5.07 -30.48 -9.09
C GLY A 109 -4.86 -29.53 -10.28
N SER A 110 -4.97 -28.21 -10.10
CA SER A 110 -4.54 -27.27 -11.16
C SER A 110 -3.00 -27.25 -11.32
N PRO A 111 -2.47 -26.97 -12.52
CA PRO A 111 -1.03 -26.83 -12.74
C PRO A 111 -0.37 -25.81 -11.79
N ARG A 112 -1.08 -24.73 -11.44
CA ARG A 112 -0.62 -23.70 -10.49
C ARG A 112 -0.63 -24.19 -9.04
N HIS A 113 -1.61 -24.99 -8.65
CA HIS A 113 -1.64 -25.62 -7.33
C HIS A 113 -0.43 -26.55 -7.12
N MET A 114 -0.08 -27.32 -8.15
CA MET A 114 1.10 -28.20 -8.11
C MET A 114 2.41 -27.39 -8.02
N GLN A 115 2.54 -26.29 -8.76
CA GLN A 115 3.74 -25.43 -8.72
C GLN A 115 3.91 -24.67 -7.39
N GLN A 116 2.83 -24.14 -6.80
CA GLN A 116 2.96 -23.49 -5.49
C GLN A 116 3.26 -24.50 -4.38
N ASN A 117 2.69 -25.70 -4.43
CA ASN A 117 2.93 -26.71 -3.41
C ASN A 117 4.31 -27.36 -3.54
N SER A 118 4.85 -27.50 -4.77
CA SER A 118 6.22 -27.99 -4.98
C SER A 118 7.29 -26.98 -4.60
N MET A 119 6.99 -25.68 -4.62
CA MET A 119 7.88 -24.62 -4.10
C MET A 119 7.84 -24.48 -2.57
N ILE A 120 6.91 -25.14 -1.87
CA ILE A 120 6.82 -25.17 -0.39
C ILE A 120 7.39 -26.48 0.17
N CYS A 121 8.38 -27.08 -0.52
CA CYS A 121 9.25 -28.08 0.11
C CYS A 121 10.56 -27.39 0.52
N PRO A 122 10.81 -27.13 1.82
CA PRO A 122 12.18 -26.85 2.24
C PRO A 122 12.99 -28.13 2.00
N LEU A 123 14.08 -28.01 1.23
CA LEU A 123 15.19 -28.94 1.34
C LEU A 123 15.62 -28.99 2.82
N SER A 124 15.91 -30.21 3.27
CA SER A 124 16.33 -30.61 4.64
C SER A 124 17.14 -29.58 5.42
#